data_AF-A0A949XL42-F1
#
_entry.id   AF-A0A949XL42-F1
#
_cell.length_a   1.000
_cell.length_b   1.000
_cell.length_c   1.000
_cell.angle_alpha   90.00
_cell.angle_beta   90.00
_cell.angle_gamma   90.00
#
_symmetry.space_group_name_H-M   'P 1'
#
loop_
_entity.id
_entity.type
_entity.pdbx_description
1 polymer ?
#
loop_
_entity_poly.entity_id
_entity_poly.type
_entity_poly.pdbx_seq_one_letter_code
_entity_poly.pdbx_strand_id
1 'polypeptide(L)' 'MRLKNEIERELAIPTRVRMGAPGALDVFVDGEKIYSKSKTGRLPSANELINAIRPKLAR' A
#
# COMPACT_ATOMS: atom_id res chain seq x y z
N MET A 1 -12.11 4.57 1.15
CA MET A 1 -11.42 4.84 2.43
C MET A 1 -11.10 3.60 3.29
N ARG A 2 -11.60 2.39 2.99
CA ARG A 2 -11.38 1.21 3.86
C ARG A 2 -9.91 0.73 3.92
N LEU A 3 -9.22 0.67 2.78
CA LEU A 3 -7.84 0.14 2.68
C LEU A 3 -6.83 0.89 3.58
N LYS A 4 -6.92 2.23 3.60
CA LYS A 4 -6.06 3.08 4.44
C LYS A 4 -6.24 2.72 5.92
N ASN A 5 -7.48 2.74 6.40
CA ASN A 5 -7.79 2.52 7.80
C ASN A 5 -7.40 1.12 8.26
N GLU A 6 -7.53 0.12 7.39
CA GLU A 6 -7.15 -1.27 7.70
C GLU A 6 -5.62 -1.42 7.87
N ILE A 7 -4.85 -0.81 6.97
CA ILE A 7 -3.38 -0.79 7.05
C ILE A 7 -2.91 -0.02 8.29
N GLU A 8 -3.48 1.17 8.55
CA GLU A 8 -3.13 1.96 9.73
C GLU A 8 -3.48 1.23 11.03
N ARG A 9 -4.59 0.49 11.07
CA ARG A 9 -5.01 -0.27 12.26
C ARG A 9 -4.10 -1.48 12.53
N GLU A 10 -3.72 -2.21 11.50
CA GLU A 10 -2.91 -3.43 11.63
C GLU A 10 -1.43 -3.14 11.85
N LEU A 11 -0.89 -2.08 11.22
CA LEU A 11 0.54 -1.77 11.25
C LEU A 11 0.89 -0.58 12.14
N ALA A 12 -0.09 0.19 12.62
CA ALA A 12 0.11 1.43 13.38
C ALA A 12 0.99 2.49 12.66
N ILE A 13 1.03 2.46 11.31
CA ILE A 13 1.84 3.37 10.48
C ILE A 13 0.97 4.46 9.88
N PRO A 14 1.37 5.74 9.93
CA PRO A 14 0.63 6.82 9.29
C PRO A 14 0.67 6.66 7.75
N THR A 15 -0.51 6.48 7.14
CA THR A 15 -0.62 6.24 5.70
C THR A 15 -1.00 7.54 4.98
N ARG A 16 -0.18 7.97 4.02
CA ARG A 16 -0.45 9.18 3.23
C ARG A 16 -1.03 8.80 1.87
N VAL A 17 -2.19 9.35 1.54
CA VAL A 17 -2.80 9.22 0.21
C VAL A 17 -2.44 10.46 -0.61
N ARG A 18 -1.86 10.25 -1.79
CA ARG A 18 -1.56 11.30 -2.77
C ARG A 18 -2.32 10.99 -4.05
N MET A 19 -2.82 12.03 -4.72
CA MET A 19 -3.35 11.85 -6.08
C MET A 19 -2.20 11.52 -7.03
N GLY A 20 -2.32 10.39 -7.70
CA GLY A 20 -1.44 9.98 -8.78
C GLY A 20 -2.10 10.11 -10.15
N ALA A 21 -1.56 9.42 -11.14
CA ALA A 21 -2.13 9.38 -12.49
C ALA A 21 -3.54 8.74 -12.49
N PRO A 22 -4.43 9.16 -13.41
CA PRO A 22 -5.76 8.57 -13.55
C PRO A 22 -5.70 7.05 -13.73
N GLY A 23 -6.45 6.31 -12.91
CA GLY A 23 -6.52 4.84 -12.98
C GLY A 23 -5.32 4.10 -12.35
N ALA A 24 -4.26 4.81 -11.97
CA ALA A 24 -3.10 4.23 -11.30
C ALA A 24 -3.35 4.11 -9.78
N LEU A 25 -2.85 3.02 -9.21
CA LEU A 25 -2.71 2.85 -7.77
C LEU A 25 -1.34 2.26 -7.50
N ASP A 26 -0.46 3.09 -6.99
CA ASP A 26 0.88 2.71 -6.58
C ASP A 26 0.99 2.81 -5.06
N VAL A 27 1.62 1.82 -4.43
CA VAL A 27 1.88 1.81 -2.99
C VAL A 27 3.38 1.83 -2.77
N PHE A 28 3.81 2.74 -1.91
CA PHE A 28 5.21 2.95 -1.56
C PHE A 28 5.40 2.80 -0.05
N VAL A 29 6.52 2.21 0.35
CA VAL A 29 6.99 2.09 1.74
C VAL A 29 8.42 2.59 1.76
N ASP A 30 8.72 3.61 2.57
CA ASP A 30 10.06 4.21 2.68
C ASP A 30 10.70 4.58 1.32
N GLY A 31 9.87 5.06 0.39
CA GLY A 31 10.30 5.45 -0.96
C GLY A 31 10.39 4.29 -1.97
N GLU A 32 10.24 3.04 -1.54
CA GLU A 32 10.25 1.87 -2.42
C GLU A 32 8.83 1.50 -2.88
N LYS A 33 8.65 1.30 -4.18
CA LYS A 33 7.36 0.87 -4.76
C LYS A 33 7.13 -0.62 -4.50
N ILE A 34 6.23 -0.93 -3.58
CA ILE A 34 5.88 -2.32 -3.23
C ILE A 34 4.70 -2.86 -4.06
N TYR A 35 3.88 -1.99 -4.65
CA TYR A 35 2.73 -2.39 -5.46
C TYR A 35 2.43 -1.40 -6.57
N SER A 36 1.95 -1.90 -7.71
CA SER A 36 1.41 -1.09 -8.80
C SER A 36 0.25 -1.79 -9.50
N LYS A 37 -0.95 -1.19 -9.42
CA LYS A 37 -2.14 -1.67 -10.13
C LYS A 37 -1.94 -1.70 -11.64
N SER A 38 -1.16 -0.76 -12.17
CA SER A 38 -0.86 -0.70 -13.61
C SER A 38 -0.06 -1.92 -14.08
N LYS A 39 0.69 -2.59 -13.20
CA LYS A 39 1.41 -3.84 -13.52
C LYS A 39 0.57 -5.09 -13.25
N THR A 40 -0.20 -5.10 -12.17
CA THR A 40 -0.97 -6.28 -11.74
C THR A 40 -2.34 -6.40 -12.41
N GLY A 41 -2.86 -5.31 -12.97
CA GLY A 41 -4.19 -5.25 -13.59
C GLY A 41 -5.36 -5.35 -12.61
N ARG A 42 -5.09 -5.52 -11.30
CA ARG A 42 -6.11 -5.69 -10.26
C ARG A 42 -5.90 -4.74 -9.10
N LEU A 43 -6.94 -4.55 -8.28
CA LEU A 43 -6.81 -3.84 -7.01
C LEU A 43 -6.20 -4.79 -5.96
N PRO A 44 -5.29 -4.30 -5.11
CA PRO A 44 -4.74 -5.10 -4.02
C PRO A 44 -5.77 -5.27 -2.90
N SER A 45 -5.69 -6.38 -2.19
CA SER A 45 -6.35 -6.55 -0.90
C SER A 45 -5.52 -5.93 0.23
N ALA A 46 -6.14 -5.57 1.34
CA ALA A 46 -5.42 -5.02 2.50
C ALA A 46 -4.36 -6.00 3.02
N ASN A 47 -4.72 -7.28 3.18
CA ASN A 47 -3.77 -8.34 3.60
C ASN A 47 -2.57 -8.49 2.66
N GLU A 48 -2.76 -8.29 1.35
CA GLU A 48 -1.68 -8.38 0.37
C GLU A 48 -0.66 -7.27 0.59
N LEU A 49 -1.13 -6.04 0.83
CA LEU A 49 -0.26 -4.92 1.17
C LEU A 49 0.39 -5.11 2.55
N ILE A 50 -0.36 -5.54 3.56
CA ILE A 50 0.17 -5.78 4.91
C ILE A 50 1.32 -6.80 4.88
N ASN A 51 1.14 -7.92 4.15
CA ASN A 51 2.18 -8.94 4.00
C ASN A 51 3.41 -8.42 3.23
N ALA A 52 3.24 -7.50 2.27
CA ALA A 52 4.34 -6.86 1.58
C ALA A 52 5.09 -5.82 2.46
N ILE A 53 4.37 -5.15 3.37
CA ILE A 53 4.92 -4.13 4.26
C ILE A 53 5.65 -4.75 5.46
N ARG A 54 5.09 -5.81 6.09
CA ARG A 54 5.67 -6.46 7.28
C ARG A 54 7.19 -6.73 7.21
N PRO A 55 7.75 -7.35 6.15
CA PRO A 55 9.18 -7.60 6.06
C PRO A 55 10.02 -6.33 5.89
N LYS A 56 9.43 -5.21 5.46
CA LYS A 56 10.11 -3.91 5.35
C LYS A 56 10.28 -3.23 6.71
N LEU A 57 9.38 -3.49 7.66
CA LEU A 57 9.38 -2.89 9.00
C LEU A 57 10.33 -3.55 9.99
N ALA A 58 10.72 -4.80 9.74
CA ALA A 58 11.62 -5.56 10.60
C ALA A 58 13.12 -5.30 10.31
N ARG A 59 13.42 -4.34 9.43
CA ARG A 59 14.77 -3.92 9.04
C ARG A 59 15.14 -2.62 9.74
#